data_AF-A0A7S2AGF3-F1
#
_entry.id   AF-A0A7S2AGF3-F1
#
_cell.length_a   1.000
_cell.length_b   1.000
_cell.length_c   1.000
_cell.angle_alpha   90.00
_cell.angle_beta   90.00
_cell.angle_gamma   90.00
#
_symmetry.space_group_name_H-M   'P 1'
#
loop_
_entity.id
_entity.type
_entity.pdbx_description
1 polymer ?
#
loop_
_entity_poly.entity_id
_entity_poly.type
_entity_poly.pdbx_seq_one_letter_code
_entity_poly.pdbx_strand_id
1 'polypeptide(L)'
;VDVGASHPFHLSNTAYFDLCLGWRGACLEPNPRSRPILKALRTCEVVSNCAWANSTKMRFDNSGELAAPTNDDTLQPSVPYEMDESLGFGETYFEASCEPLHDLLR
;
A
#
# COMPACT_ATOMS: atom_id res chain seq x y z
N VAL A 1 -12.94 3.53 6.65
CA VAL A 1 -11.96 3.36 5.55
C VAL A 1 -10.60 3.50 6.17
N ASP A 2 -9.66 2.64 5.84
CA ASP A 2 -8.27 2.69 6.31
C ASP A 2 -7.36 3.06 5.14
N VAL A 3 -6.68 4.20 5.21
CA VAL A 3 -5.79 4.70 4.14
C VAL A 3 -4.35 4.53 4.62
N GLY A 4 -3.55 3.78 3.87
CA GLY A 4 -2.22 3.35 4.32
C GLY A 4 -2.33 2.16 5.28
N ALA A 5 -3.12 1.14 4.90
CA ALA A 5 -3.41 -0.01 5.76
C ALA A 5 -2.15 -0.84 6.11
N SER A 6 -1.06 -0.68 5.35
CA SER A 6 0.26 -1.26 5.61
C SER A 6 0.19 -2.74 5.97
N HIS A 7 0.76 -3.15 7.09
CA HIS A 7 0.78 -4.51 7.57
C HIS A 7 -0.54 -4.86 8.32
N PRO A 8 -1.07 -6.09 8.21
CA PRO A 8 -2.37 -6.47 8.77
C PRO A 8 -2.53 -6.34 10.29
N PHE A 9 -1.42 -6.25 11.04
CA PHE A 9 -1.40 -6.17 12.51
C PHE A 9 -0.43 -5.11 13.04
N HIS A 10 0.84 -5.18 12.64
CA HIS A 10 1.81 -4.11 12.86
C HIS A 10 1.40 -2.82 12.13
N LEU A 11 1.55 -1.66 12.77
CA LEU A 11 1.16 -0.33 12.25
C LEU A 11 -0.31 -0.25 11.78
N SER A 12 -1.17 -1.16 12.22
CA SER A 12 -2.55 -1.20 11.80
C SER A 12 -3.44 -0.32 12.67
N ASN A 13 -4.18 0.59 12.05
CA ASN A 13 -5.21 1.38 12.72
C ASN A 13 -6.53 0.62 12.84
N THR A 14 -6.77 -0.38 11.99
CA THR A 14 -8.08 -1.01 11.85
C THR A 14 -8.13 -2.50 12.19
N ALA A 15 -7.01 -3.10 12.59
CA ALA A 15 -6.88 -4.53 12.91
C ALA A 15 -8.07 -5.05 13.73
N TYR A 16 -8.28 -4.40 14.88
CA TYR A 16 -9.28 -4.75 15.87
C TYR A 16 -10.71 -4.50 15.40
N PHE A 17 -10.97 -3.39 14.70
CA PHE A 17 -12.32 -3.07 14.22
C PHE A 17 -12.83 -4.10 13.22
N ASP A 18 -11.98 -4.48 12.27
CA ASP A 18 -12.28 -5.48 11.24
C ASP A 18 -12.56 -6.86 11.85
N LEU A 19 -11.62 -7.38 12.64
CA LEU A 19 -11.65 -8.78 13.08
C LEU A 19 -12.52 -9.03 14.32
N CYS A 20 -12.69 -8.03 15.17
CA CYS A 20 -13.36 -8.21 16.47
C CYS A 20 -14.72 -7.51 16.54
N LEU A 21 -14.89 -6.39 15.83
CA LEU A 21 -16.11 -5.56 15.91
C LEU A 21 -16.98 -5.65 14.65
N GLY A 22 -16.60 -6.48 13.68
CA GLY A 22 -17.36 -6.71 12.45
C GLY A 22 -17.41 -5.48 11.53
N TRP A 23 -16.39 -4.62 11.61
CA TRP A 23 -16.27 -3.49 10.69
C TRP A 23 -16.15 -4.01 9.25
N ARG A 24 -17.00 -3.48 8.37
CA ARG A 24 -16.97 -3.74 6.93
C ARG A 24 -16.59 -2.45 6.23
N GLY A 25 -15.33 -2.35 5.82
CA GLY A 25 -14.84 -1.22 5.05
C GLY A 25 -13.67 -1.61 4.17
N ALA A 26 -13.00 -0.61 3.60
CA ALA A 26 -11.87 -0.81 2.71
C ALA A 26 -10.53 -0.49 3.39
N CYS A 27 -9.54 -1.33 3.13
CA CYS A 27 -8.12 -1.18 3.46
C CYS A 27 -7.36 -0.81 2.18
N LEU A 28 -6.97 0.45 2.07
CA LEU A 28 -6.25 1.00 0.92
C LEU A 28 -4.75 0.93 1.20
N GLU A 29 -4.01 0.19 0.38
CA GLU A 29 -2.56 0.04 0.49
C GLU A 29 -1.94 -0.23 -0.89
N PRO A 30 -1.21 0.73 -1.48
CA PRO A 30 -0.56 0.55 -2.77
C PRO A 30 0.71 -0.29 -2.71
N ASN A 31 1.34 -0.49 -1.53
CA ASN A 31 2.52 -1.34 -1.42
C ASN A 31 2.17 -2.77 -1.82
N PRO A 32 2.77 -3.30 -2.91
CA PRO A 32 2.47 -4.65 -3.37
C PRO A 32 2.72 -5.67 -2.26
N ARG A 33 3.79 -5.53 -1.45
CA ARG A 33 4.15 -6.49 -0.39
C ARG A 33 3.04 -6.73 0.63
N SER A 34 2.23 -5.70 0.89
CA SER A 34 1.13 -5.77 1.86
C SER A 34 -0.10 -6.49 1.31
N ARG A 35 -0.33 -6.46 -0.01
CA ARG A 35 -1.55 -7.00 -0.64
C ARG A 35 -1.82 -8.48 -0.31
N PRO A 36 -0.90 -9.44 -0.46
CA PRO A 36 -1.20 -10.86 -0.22
C PRO A 36 -1.51 -11.11 1.26
N ILE A 37 -0.77 -10.48 2.17
CA ILE A 37 -0.95 -10.66 3.61
C ILE A 37 -2.21 -9.97 4.13
N LEU A 38 -2.56 -8.78 3.62
CA LEU A 38 -3.82 -8.11 3.92
C LEU A 38 -5.00 -8.98 3.45
N LYS A 39 -4.97 -9.49 2.22
CA LYS A 39 -6.03 -10.38 1.70
C LYS A 39 -6.16 -11.69 2.46
N ALA A 40 -5.06 -12.20 3.02
CA ALA A 40 -5.07 -13.46 3.77
C ALA A 40 -5.58 -13.29 5.21
N LEU A 41 -5.36 -12.13 5.83
CA LEU A 41 -5.51 -11.94 7.29
C LEU A 41 -6.58 -10.91 7.68
N ARG A 42 -7.10 -10.13 6.73
CA ARG A 42 -8.12 -9.10 6.95
C ARG A 42 -9.43 -9.49 6.27
N THR A 43 -10.54 -9.00 6.81
CA THR A 43 -11.89 -9.16 6.22
C THR A 43 -12.37 -7.92 5.48
N CYS A 44 -11.68 -6.78 5.61
CA CYS A 44 -11.91 -5.58 4.84
C CYS A 44 -11.67 -5.81 3.33
N GLU A 45 -12.33 -5.00 2.49
CA GLU A 45 -12.00 -4.93 1.07
C GLU A 45 -10.58 -4.40 0.89
N VAL A 46 -9.71 -5.15 0.23
CA VAL A 46 -8.33 -4.71 -0.02
C VAL A 46 -8.25 -3.99 -1.37
N VAL A 47 -7.99 -2.69 -1.32
CA VAL A 47 -7.84 -1.80 -2.48
C VAL A 47 -6.35 -1.49 -2.67
N SER A 48 -5.79 -1.88 -3.83
CA SER A 48 -4.35 -1.73 -4.11
C SER A 48 -3.96 -0.38 -4.75
N ASN A 49 -4.88 0.58 -4.75
CA ASN A 49 -4.65 1.92 -5.26
C ASN A 49 -4.31 2.86 -4.09
N CYS A 50 -3.56 3.91 -4.37
CA CYS A 50 -3.35 4.98 -3.40
C CYS A 50 -4.52 5.97 -3.44
N ALA A 51 -4.91 6.51 -2.29
CA ALA A 51 -5.86 7.63 -2.25
C ALA A 51 -5.12 8.94 -2.57
N TRP A 52 -5.64 9.72 -3.51
CA TRP A 52 -5.05 10.99 -3.90
C TRP A 52 -6.11 12.03 -4.29
N ALA A 53 -5.70 13.27 -4.55
CA ALA A 53 -6.63 14.34 -4.92
C ALA A 53 -7.18 14.21 -6.36
N ASN A 54 -6.46 13.50 -7.24
CA ASN A 54 -6.82 13.29 -8.64
C ASN A 54 -6.27 11.95 -9.13
N SER A 55 -6.82 11.47 -10.25
CA SER A 55 -6.34 10.24 -10.90
C SER A 55 -4.95 10.46 -11.49
N THR A 56 -3.96 9.70 -11.02
CA THR A 56 -2.56 9.82 -11.43
C THR A 56 -1.79 8.53 -11.19
N LYS A 57 -0.53 8.47 -11.64
CA LYS A 57 0.43 7.45 -11.21
C LYS A 57 1.51 8.12 -10.35
N MET A 58 1.83 7.51 -9.23
CA MET A 58 2.87 8.00 -8.31
C MET A 58 3.93 6.93 -8.08
N ARG A 59 5.16 7.39 -7.84
CA ARG A 59 6.27 6.56 -7.39
C ARG A 59 6.28 6.49 -5.87
N PHE A 60 6.59 5.31 -5.37
CA PHE A 60 6.74 5.02 -3.96
C PHE A 60 8.09 4.36 -3.72
N ASP A 61 8.77 4.76 -2.66
CA ASP A 61 9.97 4.09 -2.20
C ASP A 61 9.67 2.62 -1.91
N ASN A 62 10.57 1.74 -2.34
CA ASN A 62 10.40 0.29 -2.23
C ASN A 62 11.34 -0.33 -1.19
N SER A 63 11.86 0.46 -0.23
CA SER A 63 12.83 0.01 0.77
C SER A 63 12.23 -0.65 2.01
N GLY A 64 10.91 -0.57 2.18
CA GLY A 64 10.26 -1.02 3.41
C GLY A 64 8.80 -1.44 3.26
N GLU A 65 8.14 -1.53 4.43
CA GLU A 65 6.74 -1.96 4.56
C GLU A 65 5.73 -0.84 4.27
N LEU A 66 6.14 0.42 4.35
CA LEU A 66 5.29 1.58 4.07
C LEU A 66 5.41 2.01 2.61
N ALA A 67 4.30 2.40 2.00
CA ALA A 67 4.31 3.10 0.72
C ALA A 67 4.57 4.59 0.92
N ALA A 68 5.83 4.99 1.01
CA ALA A 68 6.22 6.39 1.09
C ALA A 68 6.33 7.00 -0.33
N PRO A 69 5.54 8.05 -0.69
CA PRO A 69 5.69 8.72 -1.97
C PRO A 69 7.12 9.28 -2.14
N THR A 70 7.67 9.15 -3.34
CA THR A 70 9.02 9.64 -3.64
C THR A 70 9.08 10.33 -4.99
N ASN A 71 9.92 11.36 -5.07
CA ASN A 71 10.33 12.05 -6.29
C ASN A 71 11.84 11.91 -6.53
N ASP A 72 12.50 10.97 -5.84
CA ASP A 72 13.91 10.72 -6.00
C ASP A 72 14.17 10.00 -7.32
N ASP A 73 14.73 10.74 -8.27
CA ASP A 73 15.08 10.26 -9.60
C ASP A 73 16.36 9.40 -9.62
N THR A 74 17.03 9.22 -8.48
CA THR A 74 18.17 8.31 -8.35
C THR A 74 17.74 6.85 -8.13
N LEU A 75 16.49 6.63 -7.71
CA LEU A 75 15.95 5.29 -7.46
C LEU A 75 15.69 4.52 -8.75
N GLN A 76 15.96 3.22 -8.71
CA GLN A 76 15.71 2.31 -9.81
C GLN A 76 14.30 1.70 -9.74
N PRO A 77 13.61 1.47 -10.87
CA PRO A 77 12.36 0.74 -10.85
C PRO A 77 12.60 -0.71 -10.38
N SER A 78 11.68 -1.24 -9.61
CA SER A 78 11.74 -2.61 -9.09
C SER A 78 10.52 -3.42 -9.48
N VAL A 79 10.71 -4.75 -9.55
CA VAL A 79 9.58 -5.67 -9.70
C VAL A 79 8.81 -5.69 -8.37
N PRO A 80 7.47 -5.53 -8.41
CA PRO A 80 6.66 -5.67 -7.21
C PRO A 80 7.02 -6.98 -6.49
N TYR A 81 7.21 -6.92 -5.16
CA TYR A 81 7.59 -8.04 -4.27
C TYR A 81 9.05 -8.47 -4.24
N GLU A 82 9.88 -8.08 -5.21
CA GLU A 82 11.30 -8.41 -5.17
C GLU A 82 12.08 -7.26 -4.51
N MET A 83 12.94 -7.63 -3.56
CA MET A 83 14.10 -6.81 -3.23
C MET A 83 15.24 -7.36 -4.07
N ASP A 84 15.73 -6.57 -5.01
CA ASP A 84 16.97 -6.92 -5.69
C ASP A 84 18.08 -6.82 -4.64
N GLU A 85 18.59 -7.96 -4.18
CA GLU A 85 19.67 -8.01 -3.18
C GLU A 85 20.96 -7.35 -3.68
N SER A 86 21.10 -7.13 -5.00
CA SER A 86 22.21 -6.37 -5.58
C SER A 86 22.04 -4.86 -5.47
N LEU A 87 20.81 -4.38 -5.25
CA LEU A 87 20.50 -2.99 -4.97
C LEU A 87 20.39 -2.78 -3.45
N GLY A 88 21.01 -1.71 -2.96
CA GLY A 88 20.96 -1.38 -1.54
C GLY A 88 19.53 -1.12 -1.04
N PHE A 89 19.32 -1.27 0.27
CA PHE A 89 18.11 -0.74 0.92
C PHE A 89 17.96 0.74 0.56
N GLY A 90 16.82 1.11 -0.04
CA GLY A 90 16.57 2.50 -0.42
C GLY A 90 17.02 2.89 -1.82
N GLU A 91 17.40 1.94 -2.69
CA GLU A 91 17.78 2.24 -4.08
C GLU A 91 16.68 1.96 -5.11
N THR A 92 15.47 1.58 -4.66
CA THR A 92 14.39 1.16 -5.56
C THR A 92 13.05 1.83 -5.30
N TYR A 93 12.23 1.93 -6.36
CA TYR A 93 10.85 2.39 -6.29
C TYR A 93 9.87 1.44 -7.00
N PHE A 94 8.59 1.53 -6.66
CA PHE A 94 7.48 0.96 -7.43
C PHE A 94 6.46 2.04 -7.79
N GLU A 95 5.65 1.80 -8.83
CA GLU A 95 4.56 2.70 -9.22
C GLU A 95 3.20 2.15 -8.80
N ALA A 96 2.31 3.03 -8.37
CA ALA A 96 0.91 2.69 -8.15
C ALA A 96 -0.03 3.72 -8.77
N SER A 97 -1.19 3.23 -9.21
CA SER A 97 -2.29 4.10 -9.62
C SER A 97 -2.93 4.71 -8.37
N CYS A 98 -3.22 5.99 -8.46
CA CYS A 98 -3.79 6.80 -7.40
C CYS A 98 -5.05 7.47 -7.91
N GLU A 99 -6.09 7.53 -7.07
CA GLU A 99 -7.42 8.02 -7.45
C GLU A 99 -8.05 8.80 -6.28
N PRO A 100 -9.01 9.71 -6.54
CA PRO A 100 -9.87 10.26 -5.51
C PRO A 100 -10.51 9.19 -4.64
N LEU A 101 -10.57 9.44 -3.33
CA LEU A 101 -11.08 8.44 -2.39
C LEU A 101 -12.51 7.97 -2.71
N HIS A 102 -13.36 8.87 -3.23
CA HIS A 102 -14.72 8.53 -3.62
C HIS A 102 -14.80 7.63 -4.87
N ASP A 103 -13.76 7.59 -5.70
CA ASP A 103 -13.69 6.70 -6.87
C ASP A 103 -13.17 5.30 -6.49
N LEU A 104 -12.40 5.22 -5.39
CA LEU A 104 -11.86 3.96 -4.85
C LEU A 104 -12.88 3.17 -4.04
N LEU A 105 -13.83 3.85 -3.41
CA LEU A 105 -14.85 3.25 -2.58
C LEU A 105 -16.10 3.01 -3.43
N ARG A 106 -16.30 1.76 -3.87
CA ARG A 106 -17.44 1.36 -4.70
C ARG A 106 -18.63 0.87 -3.88
#